data_AF-A0A060CBR9-F1
#
_entry.id   AF-A0A060CBR9-F1
#
_cell.length_a   1.000
_cell.length_b   1.000
_cell.length_c   1.000
_cell.angle_alpha   90.00
_cell.angle_beta   90.00
_cell.angle_gamma   90.00
#
_symmetry.space_group_name_H-M   'P 1'
#
loop_
_entity.id
_entity.type
_entity.pdbx_description
1 polymer ?
#
loop_
_entity_poly.entity_id
_entity_poly.type
_entity_poly.pdbx_seq_one_letter_code
_entity_poly.pdbx_strand_id
1 'polypeptide(L)'
;MRLREALVQSRNLVSVRLLDAIGVDYARKYISQFGFDEAELPPNLSMSLGTASLTPLSVARGYAAFANGGFRITPWFIDRIVDRDGKQVFQAAPAVACPGCTGNAATGMAAAAGEPQVVDGFNLGAPAPARPT
;
A
#
# COMPACT_ATOMS: atom_id res chain seq x y z
N MET A 1 18.23 -4.39 -23.81
CA MET A 1 16.92 -4.59 -23.16
C MET A 1 16.66 -3.39 -22.27
N ARG A 2 15.48 -2.79 -22.35
CA ARG A 2 15.09 -1.66 -21.48
C ARG A 2 14.69 -2.18 -20.09
N LEU A 3 14.83 -1.36 -19.04
CA LEU A 3 14.48 -1.77 -17.68
C LEU A 3 13.02 -2.26 -17.56
N ARG A 4 12.09 -1.56 -18.21
CA ARG A 4 10.67 -1.94 -18.29
C ARG A 4 10.49 -3.35 -18.86
N GLU A 5 11.16 -3.67 -19.96
CA GLU A 5 11.05 -5.00 -20.61
C GLU A 5 11.63 -6.10 -19.73
N ALA A 6 12.77 -5.82 -19.08
CA ALA A 6 13.42 -6.76 -18.17
C ALA A 6 12.55 -7.09 -16.95
N LEU A 7 11.84 -6.09 -16.40
CA LEU A 7 10.89 -6.26 -15.32
C LEU A 7 9.68 -7.10 -15.75
N VAL A 8 9.09 -6.80 -16.91
CA VAL A 8 7.97 -7.57 -17.46
C VAL A 8 8.33 -9.05 -17.68
N GLN A 9 9.56 -9.32 -18.13
CA GLN A 9 10.04 -10.68 -18.38
C GLN A 9 10.69 -11.35 -17.17
N SER A 10 10.70 -10.70 -16.00
CA SER A 10 11.34 -11.19 -14.76
C SER A 10 12.77 -11.72 -14.97
N ARG A 11 13.63 -10.92 -15.61
CA ARG A 11 15.00 -11.35 -15.94
C ARG A 11 15.94 -11.24 -14.72
N ASN A 12 16.21 -12.37 -14.06
CA ASN A 12 17.11 -12.47 -12.90
C ASN A 12 18.44 -11.72 -13.05
N LEU A 13 19.13 -11.87 -14.18
CA LEU A 13 20.43 -11.23 -14.41
C LEU A 13 20.35 -9.69 -14.42
N VAL A 14 19.23 -9.14 -14.89
CA VAL A 14 19.02 -7.68 -14.86
C VAL A 14 18.69 -7.21 -13.44
N SER A 15 17.89 -7.97 -12.68
CA SER A 15 17.60 -7.68 -11.28
C SER A 15 18.85 -7.68 -10.40
N VAL A 16 19.73 -8.67 -10.58
CA VAL A 16 21.02 -8.76 -9.86
C VAL A 16 21.90 -7.56 -10.19
N ARG A 17 22.06 -7.22 -11.48
CA ARG A 17 22.85 -6.05 -11.91
C ARG A 17 22.29 -4.73 -11.39
N LEU A 18 20.97 -4.60 -11.34
CA LEU A 18 20.32 -3.41 -10.79
C LEU A 18 20.61 -3.27 -9.30
N LEU A 19 20.45 -4.36 -8.53
CA LEU A 19 20.73 -4.35 -7.09
C LEU A 19 22.20 -4.06 -6.79
N ASP A 20 23.11 -4.65 -7.56
CA ASP A 20 24.56 -4.40 -7.44
C ASP A 20 24.90 -2.93 -7.75
N ALA A 21 24.30 -2.35 -8.80
CA ALA A 21 24.52 -0.96 -9.19
C ALA A 21 24.02 0.07 -8.16
N ILE A 22 22.88 -0.19 -7.50
CA ILE A 22 22.35 0.71 -6.45
C ILE A 22 22.90 0.43 -5.06
N GLY A 23 23.48 -0.76 -4.85
CA GLY A 23 23.98 -1.24 -3.56
C GLY A 23 22.91 -1.93 -2.70
N VAL A 24 23.30 -3.05 -2.08
CA VAL A 24 22.41 -3.87 -1.23
C VAL A 24 21.89 -3.10 -0.03
N ASP A 25 22.76 -2.39 0.69
CA ASP A 25 22.35 -1.65 1.91
C ASP A 25 21.42 -0.49 1.60
N TYR A 26 21.65 0.21 0.48
CA TYR A 26 20.76 1.25 0.00
C TYR A 26 19.39 0.65 -0.32
N ALA A 27 19.34 -0.46 -1.06
CA ALA A 27 18.10 -1.12 -1.42
C ALA A 27 17.31 -1.60 -0.19
N ARG A 28 17.98 -2.18 0.82
CA ARG A 28 17.34 -2.64 2.07
C ARG A 28 16.68 -1.48 2.83
N LYS A 29 17.40 -0.38 3.00
CA LYS A 29 16.88 0.86 3.62
C LYS A 29 15.78 1.52 2.80
N TYR A 30 15.81 1.40 1.48
CA TYR A 30 14.77 1.93 0.62
C TYR A 30 13.49 1.10 0.70
N ILE A 31 13.62 -0.23 0.66
CA ILE A 31 12.48 -1.16 0.76
C ILE A 31 11.79 -1.03 2.12
N SER A 32 12.50 -0.75 3.21
CA SER A 32 11.87 -0.57 4.53
C SER A 32 10.87 0.60 4.58
N GLN A 33 10.97 1.58 3.66
CA GLN A 33 10.00 2.67 3.53
C GLN A 33 8.61 2.18 3.07
N PHE A 34 8.55 1.02 2.40
CA PHE A 34 7.29 0.33 2.05
C PHE A 34 6.68 -0.43 3.24
N GLY A 35 7.36 -0.41 4.40
CA GLY A 35 6.90 -0.99 5.66
C GLY A 35 7.53 -2.35 5.99
N PHE A 36 8.39 -2.90 5.13
CA PHE A 36 9.11 -4.15 5.42
C PHE A 36 10.15 -3.94 6.53
N ASP A 37 10.36 -4.95 7.36
CA ASP A 37 11.45 -4.93 8.34
C ASP A 37 12.77 -5.17 7.61
N GLU A 38 13.77 -4.33 7.86
CA GLU A 38 15.10 -4.49 7.28
C GLU A 38 15.78 -5.80 7.70
N ALA A 39 15.43 -6.32 8.89
CA ALA A 39 15.94 -7.60 9.38
C ALA A 39 15.40 -8.81 8.58
N GLU A 40 14.23 -8.68 7.95
CA GLU A 40 13.65 -9.71 7.09
C GLU A 40 14.26 -9.72 5.67
N LEU A 41 15.04 -8.68 5.32
CA LEU A 41 15.64 -8.50 4.00
C LEU A 41 17.09 -9.04 3.97
N PRO A 42 17.41 -10.03 3.11
CA PRO A 42 18.74 -10.60 3.03
C PRO A 42 19.83 -9.56 2.67
N PRO A 43 20.96 -9.51 3.40
CA PRO A 43 22.05 -8.56 3.16
C PRO A 43 22.99 -9.00 2.03
N ASN A 44 22.43 -9.49 0.92
CA ASN A 44 23.22 -9.94 -0.24
C ASN A 44 22.42 -9.84 -1.55
N LEU A 45 23.08 -10.09 -2.68
CA LEU A 45 22.49 -9.96 -4.02
C LEU A 45 21.32 -10.93 -4.28
N SER A 46 21.19 -12.02 -3.52
CA SER A 46 20.07 -12.96 -3.68
C SER A 46 18.72 -12.31 -3.37
N MET A 47 18.71 -11.21 -2.60
CA MET A 47 17.51 -10.42 -2.34
C MET A 47 16.81 -9.98 -3.64
N SER A 48 17.58 -9.71 -4.71
CA SER A 48 17.03 -9.35 -6.04
C SER A 48 16.19 -10.45 -6.68
N LEU A 49 16.27 -11.68 -6.16
CA LEU A 49 15.55 -12.87 -6.64
C LEU A 49 14.36 -13.24 -5.75
N GLY A 50 14.06 -12.43 -4.72
CA GLY A 50 12.91 -12.66 -3.83
C GLY A 50 13.14 -13.74 -2.77
N THR A 51 14.37 -13.90 -2.26
CA THR A 51 14.70 -14.87 -1.20
C THR A 51 14.24 -14.45 0.20
N ALA A 52 13.66 -13.26 0.36
CA ALA A 52 13.08 -12.79 1.61
C ALA A 52 11.78 -13.53 1.93
N SER A 53 11.62 -13.95 3.18
CA SER A 53 10.39 -14.57 3.67
C SER A 53 9.48 -13.50 4.27
N LEU A 54 8.37 -13.19 3.59
CA LEU A 54 7.46 -12.12 3.95
C LEU A 54 6.01 -12.62 4.07
N THR A 55 5.22 -11.98 4.93
CA THR A 55 3.79 -12.31 5.04
C THR A 55 3.01 -11.75 3.85
N PRO A 56 1.91 -12.41 3.40
CA PRO A 56 1.08 -11.88 2.32
C PRO A 56 0.53 -10.47 2.63
N LEU A 57 0.24 -10.19 3.91
CA LEU A 57 -0.24 -8.87 4.35
C LEU A 57 0.83 -7.79 4.20
N SER A 58 2.11 -8.09 4.49
CA SER A 58 3.19 -7.11 4.29
C SER A 58 3.44 -6.85 2.81
N VAL A 59 3.37 -7.87 1.96
CA VAL A 59 3.47 -7.73 0.49
C VAL A 59 2.32 -6.88 -0.05
N ALA A 60 1.07 -7.16 0.35
CA ALA A 60 -0.09 -6.36 -0.05
C ALA A 60 0.06 -4.88 0.36
N ARG A 61 0.52 -4.62 1.58
CA ARG A 61 0.83 -3.27 2.06
C ARG A 61 1.91 -2.59 1.21
N GLY A 62 2.98 -3.31 0.86
CA GLY A 62 4.05 -2.76 0.02
C GLY A 62 3.56 -2.40 -1.38
N TYR A 63 2.75 -3.27 -1.99
CA TYR A 63 2.14 -3.02 -3.30
C TYR A 63 1.13 -1.86 -3.29
N ALA A 64 0.45 -1.63 -2.16
CA ALA A 64 -0.50 -0.53 -2.02
C ALA A 64 0.13 0.85 -2.27
N ALA A 65 1.43 1.02 -1.96
CA ALA A 65 2.15 2.27 -2.22
C ALA A 65 2.17 2.63 -3.71
N PHE A 66 2.22 1.64 -4.63
CA PHE A 66 2.14 1.92 -6.06
C PHE A 66 0.72 2.29 -6.49
N ALA A 67 -0.29 1.66 -5.90
CA ALA A 67 -1.69 1.88 -6.26
C ALA A 67 -2.24 3.21 -5.74
N ASN A 68 -1.76 3.68 -4.59
CA ASN A 68 -2.31 4.86 -3.90
C ASN A 68 -1.50 6.15 -4.10
N GLY A 69 -0.48 6.13 -4.97
CA GLY A 69 0.33 7.31 -5.29
C GLY A 69 1.54 7.55 -4.38
N GLY A 70 2.01 6.53 -3.65
CA GLY A 70 3.25 6.54 -2.88
C GLY A 70 3.07 6.64 -1.37
N PHE A 71 1.85 6.46 -0.85
CA PHE A 71 1.55 6.60 0.57
C PHE A 71 1.68 5.25 1.29
N ARG A 72 2.40 5.24 2.42
CA ARG A 72 2.47 4.07 3.29
C ARG A 72 1.20 3.95 4.13
N ILE A 73 0.48 2.86 3.95
CA ILE A 73 -0.70 2.54 4.77
C ILE A 73 -0.35 1.56 5.89
N THR A 74 -1.08 1.64 6.99
CA THR A 74 -1.06 0.63 8.06
C THR A 74 -2.34 -0.19 7.95
N PRO A 75 -2.30 -1.48 7.58
CA PRO A 75 -3.48 -2.32 7.55
C PRO A 75 -4.15 -2.42 8.92
N TRP A 76 -5.47 -2.34 8.96
CA TRP A 76 -6.30 -2.55 10.16
C TRP A 76 -7.48 -3.46 9.81
N PHE A 77 -8.04 -4.13 10.81
CA PHE A 77 -9.18 -5.05 10.62
C PHE A 77 -10.41 -4.69 11.46
N ILE A 78 -10.22 -3.99 12.58
CA ILE A 78 -11.32 -3.54 13.44
C ILE A 78 -11.72 -2.15 13.00
N ASP A 79 -12.94 -1.98 12.51
CA ASP A 79 -13.49 -0.66 12.21
C ASP A 79 -14.19 -0.04 13.43
N ARG A 80 -15.03 -0.81 14.12
CA ARG A 80 -15.87 -0.31 15.21
C ARG A 80 -16.10 -1.39 16.26
N ILE A 81 -16.11 -1.00 17.54
CA ILE A 81 -16.50 -1.86 18.66
C ILE A 81 -17.70 -1.21 19.34
N VAL A 82 -18.73 -2.02 19.62
CA VAL A 82 -19.98 -1.59 20.24
C VAL A 82 -20.26 -2.50 21.43
N ASP A 83 -20.71 -1.91 22.54
CA ASP A 83 -21.12 -2.64 23.74
C ASP A 83 -22.53 -3.27 23.58
N ARG A 84 -22.93 -4.10 24.54
CA ARG A 84 -24.24 -4.77 24.64
C ARG A 84 -25.42 -3.80 24.57
N ASP A 85 -25.24 -2.60 25.11
CA ASP A 85 -26.26 -1.54 25.11
C ASP A 85 -26.28 -0.73 23.81
N GLY A 86 -25.51 -1.12 22.79
CA GLY A 86 -25.42 -0.41 21.51
C GLY A 86 -24.52 0.83 21.52
N LYS A 87 -23.81 1.08 22.63
CA LYS A 87 -22.89 2.22 22.76
C LYS A 87 -21.56 1.95 22.05
N GLN A 88 -21.13 2.87 21.19
CA GLN A 88 -19.83 2.79 20.52
C GLN A 88 -18.69 2.97 21.53
N VAL A 89 -17.78 1.99 21.58
CA VAL A 89 -16.60 1.96 22.46
C VAL A 89 -15.34 2.34 21.68
N PHE A 90 -15.28 2.00 20.40
CA PHE A 90 -14.13 2.26 19.54
C PHE A 90 -14.57 2.54 18.10
N GLN A 91 -13.83 3.41 17.42
CA GLN A 91 -13.88 3.61 15.99
C GLN A 91 -12.45 3.81 15.46
N ALA A 92 -12.10 3.11 14.39
CA ALA A 92 -10.82 3.27 13.75
C ALA A 92 -10.72 4.62 13.03
N ALA A 93 -9.59 5.30 13.21
CA ALA A 93 -9.23 6.52 12.50
C ALA A 93 -7.86 6.32 11.81
N PRO A 94 -7.79 5.50 10.75
CA PRO A 94 -6.53 5.20 10.07
C PRO A 94 -6.06 6.38 9.21
N ALA A 95 -4.75 6.44 8.96
CA ALA A 95 -4.22 7.36 7.96
C ALA A 95 -4.67 6.94 6.55
N VAL A 96 -5.31 7.85 5.83
CA VAL A 96 -5.83 7.63 4.48
C VAL A 96 -4.88 8.28 3.46
N ALA A 97 -4.55 7.55 2.40
CA ALA A 97 -3.80 8.09 1.27
C ALA A 97 -4.66 9.13 0.54
N CYS A 98 -4.18 10.38 0.46
CA CYS A 98 -4.91 11.45 -0.20
C CYS A 98 -3.96 12.33 -1.03
N PRO A 99 -3.84 12.06 -2.34
CA PRO A 99 -2.99 12.84 -3.24
C PRO A 99 -3.35 14.32 -3.32
N GLY A 100 -4.64 14.66 -3.15
CA GLY A 100 -5.16 16.03 -3.21
C GLY A 100 -5.26 16.76 -1.86
N CYS A 101 -4.92 16.11 -0.75
CA CYS A 101 -4.99 16.72 0.57
C CYS A 101 -3.72 17.51 0.86
N THR A 102 -3.63 18.72 0.30
CA THR A 102 -2.53 19.63 0.61
C THR A 102 -2.71 20.21 2.02
N GLY A 103 -1.94 19.69 2.99
CA GLY A 103 -1.62 20.39 4.24
C GLY A 103 -2.80 20.90 5.07
N ASN A 104 -3.55 19.98 5.68
CA ASN A 104 -4.23 20.08 6.99
C ASN A 104 -5.33 19.01 7.09
N ALA A 105 -4.94 17.74 7.08
CA ALA A 105 -5.85 16.63 7.41
C ALA A 105 -5.85 16.40 8.93
N ALA A 106 -6.10 17.45 9.70
CA ALA A 106 -6.26 17.40 11.15
C ALA A 106 -7.67 17.84 11.49
N THR A 107 -8.62 16.92 11.31
CA THR A 107 -9.85 16.72 12.09
C THR A 107 -10.66 15.67 11.34
N GLY A 108 -11.08 14.61 12.04
CA GLY A 108 -11.79 13.49 11.45
C GLY A 108 -12.94 13.95 10.55
N MET A 109 -12.79 13.68 9.26
CA MET A 109 -13.90 13.65 8.33
C MET A 109 -13.85 12.27 7.70
N ALA A 110 -14.92 11.51 7.90
CA ALA A 110 -15.23 10.34 7.12
C ALA A 110 -14.89 10.65 5.65
N ALA A 111 -14.21 9.73 4.98
CA ALA A 111 -13.94 9.81 3.55
C ALA A 111 -15.25 10.18 2.87
N ALA A 112 -15.40 11.47 2.53
CA ALA A 112 -16.50 11.95 1.75
C ALA A 112 -16.43 11.16 0.46
N ALA A 113 -17.53 10.49 0.13
CA ALA A 113 -17.70 9.73 -1.09
C ALA A 113 -17.14 10.56 -2.25
N GLY A 114 -15.97 10.18 -2.73
CA GLY A 114 -15.39 10.75 -3.94
C GLY A 114 -16.36 10.50 -5.08
N GLU A 115 -16.58 11.53 -5.89
CA GLU A 115 -17.49 11.52 -7.03
C GLU A 115 -17.35 10.25 -7.88
N PRO A 116 -18.46 9.75 -8.47
CA PRO A 116 -18.44 8.52 -9.24
C PRO A 116 -17.41 8.61 -10.36
N GLN A 117 -16.36 7.80 -10.24
CA GLN A 117 -15.32 7.65 -11.25
C GLN A 117 -15.89 6.82 -12.39
N VAL A 118 -16.63 7.48 -13.29
CA VAL A 118 -17.15 6.87 -14.50
C VAL A 118 -16.13 7.06 -15.62
N VAL A 119 -15.53 5.96 -16.07
CA VAL A 119 -14.66 5.94 -17.24
C VAL A 119 -15.30 4.99 -18.25
N ASP A 120 -15.55 5.48 -19.47
CA ASP A 120 -16.16 4.72 -20.57
C ASP A 120 -17.46 4.00 -20.21
N GLY A 121 -18.30 4.63 -19.39
CA GLY A 121 -19.61 4.11 -18.99
C GLY A 121 -19.58 3.03 -17.90
N PHE A 122 -18.40 2.64 -17.43
CA PHE A 122 -18.26 1.78 -16.25
C PHE A 122 -18.06 2.62 -14.98
N ASN A 123 -18.94 2.43 -14.00
CA ASN A 123 -18.85 3.12 -12.72
C ASN A 123 -17.98 2.30 -11.75
N LEU A 124 -16.82 2.87 -11.39
CA LEU A 124 -15.87 2.27 -10.44
C LEU A 124 -16.03 2.80 -9.01
N GLY A 125 -17.05 3.63 -8.76
CA GLY A 125 -17.39 4.15 -7.44
C GLY A 125 -18.14 3.13 -6.58
N ALA A 126 -18.20 3.40 -5.27
CA ALA A 126 -18.98 2.58 -4.35
C ALA A 126 -20.48 2.62 -4.71
N PRO A 127 -21.21 1.50 -4.62
CA PRO A 127 -22.66 1.49 -4.87
C PRO A 127 -23.37 2.42 -3.88
N ALA A 128 -24.31 3.22 -4.39
CA ALA A 128 -25.06 4.18 -3.57
C ALA A 128 -25.79 3.48 -2.42
N PRO A 129 -25.79 4.05 -1.19
CA PRO A 129 -26.52 3.46 -0.08
C PRO A 129 -28.03 3.46 -0.39
N ALA A 130 -28.68 2.30 -0.20
CA ALA A 130 -30.11 2.15 -0.39
C ALA A 130 -30.88 3.10 0.54
N ARG A 131 -31.84 3.85 -0.01
CA ARG A 131 -32.73 4.71 0.80
C ARG A 131 -33.63 3.84 1.68
N PRO A 132 -33.76 4.13 2.98
CA PRO A 132 -34.82 3.54 3.80
C PRO A 132 -36.19 4.11 3.38
N THR A 133 -37.17 3.21 3.24
CA THR A 133 -38.61 3.50 3.05
C THR A 133 -39.27 3.94 4.33
#